data_AF-B0C8R7-F1
#
_entry.id   AF-B0C8R7-F1
#
_cell.length_a   1.000
_cell.length_b   1.000
_cell.length_c   1.000
_cell.angle_alpha   90.00
_cell.angle_beta   90.00
_cell.angle_gamma   90.00
#
_symmetry.space_group_name_H-M   'P 1'
#
loop_
_entity.id
_entity.type
_entity.pdbx_description
1 polymer ?
#
loop_
_entity_poly.entity_id
_entity_poly.type
_entity_poly.pdbx_seq_one_letter_code
_entity_poly.pdbx_strand_id
1 'polypeptide(L)'
;MLPNWQKLSQIKELRQYFEADFASFQHRVEHHILALEQFDSKELDKLALLRVLEVTNGCTQWGFRRQDPQCLSVDQTRECMRTVIGFILAKQIDLPSGDSIHFSPPIEQLMNEVRELYHAAFKKHIEGAEREYYASSAAQFLVYGRQRLESATQVVAQEFESLFTPYYLEQGRNYIAPYLEAILPEES
;
A
#
# COMPACT_ATOMS: atom_id res chain seq x y z
N MET A 1 6.33 8.41 15.77
CA MET A 1 6.13 9.58 14.88
C MET A 1 4.67 10.01 14.94
N LEU A 2 4.37 11.31 14.97
CA LEU A 2 2.99 11.80 14.96
C LEU A 2 2.55 12.18 13.53
N PRO A 3 1.37 11.71 13.05
CA PRO A 3 0.84 12.13 11.77
C PRO A 3 0.40 13.60 11.78
N ASN A 4 0.67 14.31 10.69
CA ASN A 4 0.04 15.58 10.38
C ASN A 4 -1.35 15.30 9.78
N TRP A 5 -2.35 15.22 10.65
CA TRP A 5 -3.74 14.91 10.28
C TRP A 5 -4.33 15.88 9.25
N GLN A 6 -3.93 17.15 9.29
CA GLN A 6 -4.40 18.16 8.33
C GLN A 6 -3.86 17.90 6.93
N LYS A 7 -2.60 17.46 6.79
CA LYS A 7 -2.07 17.04 5.49
C LYS A 7 -2.72 15.74 5.02
N LEU A 8 -2.87 14.78 5.93
CA LEU A 8 -3.50 13.49 5.63
C LEU A 8 -4.93 13.67 5.12
N SER A 9 -5.69 14.63 5.66
CA SER A 9 -7.07 14.91 5.22
C SER A 9 -7.17 15.55 3.83
N GLN A 10 -6.08 16.07 3.27
CA GLN A 10 -6.07 16.62 1.91
C GLN A 10 -5.84 15.56 0.83
N ILE A 11 -5.37 14.36 1.20
CA ILE A 11 -5.14 13.25 0.28
C ILE A 11 -6.47 12.85 -0.38
N LYS A 12 -6.46 12.77 -1.71
CA LYS A 12 -7.67 12.61 -2.54
C LYS A 12 -8.52 11.43 -2.09
N GLU A 13 -7.90 10.30 -1.80
CA GLU A 13 -8.55 9.05 -1.40
C GLU A 13 -9.18 9.14 -0.01
N LEU A 14 -8.62 9.98 0.88
CA LEU A 14 -9.04 10.09 2.29
C LEU A 14 -10.00 11.25 2.55
N ARG A 15 -9.97 12.28 1.70
CA ARG A 15 -10.66 13.55 1.90
C ARG A 15 -12.12 13.38 2.28
N GLN A 16 -12.87 12.58 1.51
CA GLN A 16 -14.30 12.38 1.76
C GLN A 16 -14.60 11.79 3.15
N TYR A 17 -13.69 10.99 3.72
CA TYR A 17 -13.90 10.37 5.03
C TYR A 17 -13.60 11.34 6.16
N PHE A 18 -12.58 12.18 6.00
CA PHE A 18 -12.28 13.26 6.94
C PHE A 18 -13.33 14.39 6.90
N GLU A 19 -13.84 14.73 5.72
CA GLU A 19 -14.92 15.73 5.58
C GLU A 19 -16.24 15.25 6.21
N ALA A 20 -16.54 13.96 6.12
CA ALA A 20 -17.73 13.38 6.72
C ALA A 20 -17.67 13.37 8.25
N ASP A 21 -16.56 12.90 8.83
CA ASP A 21 -16.33 12.90 10.28
C ASP A 21 -14.82 12.76 10.58
N PHE A 22 -14.17 13.90 10.81
CA PHE A 22 -12.73 13.97 11.00
C PHE A 22 -12.26 13.14 12.20
N ALA A 23 -12.91 13.30 13.35
CA ALA A 23 -12.50 12.66 14.61
C ALA A 23 -12.70 11.15 14.55
N SER A 24 -13.84 10.70 14.01
CA SER A 24 -14.13 9.27 13.86
C SER A 24 -13.17 8.60 12.88
N PHE A 25 -12.86 9.24 11.75
CA PHE A 25 -11.93 8.66 10.78
C PHE A 25 -10.49 8.66 11.30
N GLN A 26 -10.04 9.73 11.97
CA GLN A 26 -8.75 9.76 12.66
C GLN A 26 -8.62 8.59 13.65
N HIS A 27 -9.63 8.37 14.50
CA HIS A 27 -9.60 7.30 15.48
C HIS A 27 -9.47 5.91 14.85
N ARG A 28 -10.09 5.69 13.68
CA ARG A 28 -9.92 4.44 12.91
C ARG A 28 -8.49 4.28 12.42
N VAL A 29 -7.88 5.33 11.88
CA VAL A 29 -6.48 5.28 11.45
C VAL A 29 -5.57 4.98 12.63
N GLU A 30 -5.76 5.65 13.77
CA GLU A 30 -5.00 5.42 15.01
C GLU A 30 -5.13 3.97 15.51
N HIS A 31 -6.33 3.39 15.45
CA HIS A 31 -6.55 1.99 15.80
C HIS A 31 -5.67 1.04 14.96
N HIS A 32 -5.61 1.24 13.65
CA HIS A 32 -4.76 0.44 12.77
C HIS A 32 -3.27 0.70 12.98
N ILE A 33 -2.88 1.94 13.30
CA ILE A 33 -1.48 2.27 13.66
C ILE A 33 -1.05 1.43 14.86
N LEU A 34 -1.84 1.46 15.94
CA LEU A 34 -1.53 0.73 17.18
C LEU A 34 -1.44 -0.79 16.97
N ALA A 35 -2.26 -1.33 16.07
CA ALA A 35 -2.23 -2.75 15.70
C ALA A 35 -0.95 -3.11 14.92
N LEU A 36 -0.53 -2.27 13.98
CA LEU A 36 0.67 -2.50 13.16
C LEU A 36 1.96 -2.31 13.95
N GLU A 37 2.00 -1.38 14.91
CA GLU A 37 3.17 -1.12 15.77
C GLU A 37 3.51 -2.30 16.70
N GLN A 38 2.66 -3.32 16.79
CA GLN A 38 2.95 -4.56 17.53
C GLN A 38 3.91 -5.50 16.79
N PHE A 39 4.07 -5.33 15.47
CA PHE A 39 4.94 -6.21 14.68
C PHE A 39 6.40 -5.76 14.76
N ASP A 40 7.31 -6.71 14.63
CA ASP A 40 8.74 -6.39 14.63
C ASP A 40 9.15 -5.63 13.37
N SER A 41 10.24 -4.88 13.49
CA SER A 41 10.74 -4.03 12.40
C SER A 41 10.97 -4.79 11.11
N LYS A 42 11.43 -6.05 11.15
CA LYS A 42 11.78 -6.80 9.94
C LYS A 42 10.52 -7.23 9.20
N GLU A 43 9.48 -7.63 9.92
CA GLU A 43 8.18 -7.92 9.31
C GLU A 43 7.55 -6.65 8.70
N LEU A 44 7.69 -5.49 9.35
CA LEU A 44 7.26 -4.21 8.79
C LEU A 44 8.03 -3.83 7.52
N ASP A 45 9.33 -4.14 7.43
CA ASP A 45 10.13 -3.92 6.22
C ASP A 45 9.60 -4.78 5.05
N LYS A 46 9.25 -6.04 5.30
CA LYS A 46 8.67 -6.94 4.29
C LYS A 46 7.28 -6.46 3.85
N LEU A 47 6.46 -6.00 4.78
CA LEU A 47 5.14 -5.45 4.48
C LEU A 47 5.23 -4.15 3.66
N ALA A 48 6.22 -3.30 3.95
CA ALA A 48 6.47 -2.10 3.16
C ALA A 48 6.82 -2.46 1.70
N LEU A 49 7.63 -3.50 1.48
CA LEU A 49 7.91 -4.01 0.14
C LEU A 49 6.65 -4.48 -0.60
N LEU A 50 5.84 -5.31 0.07
CA LEU A 50 4.56 -5.75 -0.50
C LEU A 50 3.67 -4.55 -0.83
N ARG A 51 3.62 -3.55 0.05
CA ARG A 51 2.77 -2.38 -0.14
C ARG A 51 3.16 -1.55 -1.36
N VAL A 52 4.45 -1.37 -1.61
CA VAL A 52 4.93 -0.68 -2.83
C VAL A 52 4.52 -1.46 -4.08
N LEU A 53 4.65 -2.80 -4.07
CA LEU A 53 4.19 -3.65 -5.18
C LEU A 53 2.68 -3.52 -5.43
N GLU A 54 1.88 -3.54 -4.37
CA GLU A 54 0.42 -3.39 -4.45
C GLU A 54 0.01 -2.04 -5.04
N VAL A 55 0.60 -0.94 -4.53
CA VAL A 55 0.31 0.42 -5.00
C VAL A 55 0.73 0.59 -6.46
N THR A 56 1.94 0.14 -6.81
CA THR A 56 2.45 0.20 -8.19
C THR A 56 1.54 -0.56 -9.14
N ASN A 57 1.16 -1.79 -8.78
CA ASN A 57 0.18 -2.56 -9.56
C ASN A 57 -1.17 -1.85 -9.64
N GLY A 58 -1.66 -1.26 -8.55
CA GLY A 58 -2.88 -0.43 -8.55
C GLY A 58 -2.82 0.69 -9.59
N CYS A 59 -1.72 1.44 -9.63
CA CYS A 59 -1.46 2.49 -10.64
C CYS A 59 -1.45 1.90 -12.06
N THR A 60 -0.79 0.76 -12.28
CA THR A 60 -0.78 0.05 -13.58
C THR A 60 -2.18 -0.35 -14.02
N GLN A 61 -2.97 -0.98 -13.15
CA GLN A 61 -4.33 -1.43 -13.47
C GLN A 61 -5.25 -0.25 -13.80
N TRP A 62 -5.17 0.84 -13.02
CA TRP A 62 -5.97 2.03 -13.27
C TRP A 62 -5.56 2.76 -14.55
N GLY A 63 -4.26 2.83 -14.85
CA GLY A 63 -3.78 3.43 -16.10
C GLY A 63 -4.25 2.66 -17.33
N PHE A 64 -4.28 1.32 -17.28
CA PHE A 64 -4.88 0.50 -18.33
C PHE A 64 -6.39 0.75 -18.47
N ARG A 65 -7.15 0.81 -17.37
CA ARG A 65 -8.60 1.06 -17.39
C ARG A 65 -8.96 2.41 -17.99
N ARG A 66 -8.13 3.43 -17.78
CA ARG A 66 -8.31 4.77 -18.34
C ARG A 66 -7.75 4.94 -19.76
N GLN A 67 -7.03 3.93 -20.26
CA GLN A 67 -6.30 4.01 -21.53
C GLN A 67 -5.29 5.17 -21.54
N ASP A 68 -4.55 5.32 -20.43
CA ASP A 68 -3.49 6.32 -20.33
C ASP A 68 -2.46 6.08 -21.46
N PRO A 69 -1.82 7.13 -22.03
CA PRO A 69 -0.91 6.96 -23.18
C PRO A 69 0.27 6.01 -22.93
N GLN A 70 0.68 5.86 -21.67
CA GLN A 70 1.75 4.97 -21.22
C GLN A 70 1.24 3.61 -20.75
N CYS A 71 -0.04 3.28 -20.97
CA CYS A 71 -0.59 2.03 -20.48
C CYS A 71 0.11 0.82 -21.09
N LEU A 72 0.39 -0.18 -20.26
CA LEU A 72 0.95 -1.44 -20.72
C LEU A 72 -0.05 -2.15 -21.63
N SER A 73 0.45 -3.11 -22.42
CA SER A 73 -0.44 -4.02 -23.13
C SER A 73 -1.34 -4.79 -22.15
N VAL A 74 -2.42 -5.37 -22.65
CA VAL A 74 -3.34 -6.18 -21.83
C VAL A 74 -2.61 -7.36 -21.16
N ASP A 75 -1.66 -7.99 -21.85
CA ASP A 75 -0.95 -9.15 -21.34
C ASP A 75 0.05 -8.76 -20.24
N GLN A 76 0.82 -7.68 -20.45
CA GLN A 76 1.70 -7.13 -19.41
C GLN A 76 0.92 -6.64 -18.18
N THR A 77 -0.23 -5.99 -18.39
CA THR A 77 -1.11 -5.56 -17.30
C THR A 77 -1.62 -6.74 -16.47
N ARG A 78 -2.00 -7.84 -17.14
CA ARG A 78 -2.41 -9.10 -16.50
C ARG A 78 -1.25 -9.77 -15.77
N GLU A 79 -0.06 -9.72 -16.35
CA GLU A 79 1.15 -10.27 -15.73
C GLU A 79 1.46 -9.54 -14.42
N CYS A 80 1.46 -8.21 -14.41
CA CYS A 80 1.62 -7.40 -13.20
C CYS A 80 0.62 -7.82 -12.11
N MET A 81 -0.66 -7.92 -12.47
CA MET A 81 -1.71 -8.33 -11.54
C MET A 81 -1.49 -9.74 -11.02
N ARG A 82 -1.22 -10.70 -11.91
CA ARG A 82 -1.02 -12.11 -11.54
C ARG A 82 0.17 -12.26 -10.60
N THR A 83 1.26 -11.56 -10.86
CA THR A 83 2.47 -11.61 -10.02
C THR A 83 2.19 -11.09 -8.62
N VAL A 84 1.67 -9.86 -8.49
CA VAL A 84 1.40 -9.27 -7.16
C VAL A 84 0.33 -10.02 -6.39
N ILE A 85 -0.77 -10.44 -7.05
CA ILE A 85 -1.79 -11.26 -6.40
C ILE A 85 -1.23 -12.63 -6.02
N GLY A 86 -0.35 -13.21 -6.83
CA GLY A 86 0.37 -14.45 -6.53
C GLY A 86 1.12 -14.35 -5.21
N PHE A 87 1.86 -13.26 -4.98
CA PHE A 87 2.58 -13.04 -3.72
C PHE A 87 1.65 -12.97 -2.51
N ILE A 88 0.53 -12.26 -2.63
CA ILE A 88 -0.47 -12.12 -1.55
C ILE A 88 -1.11 -13.47 -1.20
N LEU A 89 -1.37 -14.31 -2.20
CA LEU A 89 -1.98 -15.63 -2.02
C LEU A 89 -0.98 -16.65 -1.47
N ALA A 90 0.25 -16.62 -1.96
CA ALA A 90 1.32 -17.53 -1.56
C ALA A 90 1.99 -17.13 -0.23
N LYS A 91 1.72 -15.92 0.28
CA LYS A 91 2.37 -15.37 1.48
C LYS A 91 3.90 -15.33 1.38
N GLN A 92 4.37 -15.00 0.19
CA GLN A 92 5.78 -14.80 -0.09
C GLN A 92 5.98 -13.84 -1.25
N ILE A 93 7.13 -13.18 -1.32
CA ILE A 93 7.54 -12.38 -2.48
C ILE A 93 8.75 -13.08 -3.09
N ASP A 94 8.57 -13.59 -4.31
CA ASP A 94 9.66 -14.17 -5.09
C ASP A 94 10.34 -13.07 -5.90
N LEU A 95 11.61 -12.81 -5.61
CA LEU A 95 12.42 -11.81 -6.29
C LEU A 95 12.98 -12.39 -7.59
N PRO A 96 13.00 -11.63 -8.71
CA PRO A 96 13.60 -12.10 -9.97
C PRO A 96 15.10 -12.44 -9.87
N SER A 97 15.81 -11.88 -8.89
CA SER A 97 17.18 -12.29 -8.53
C SER A 97 17.31 -13.72 -8.02
N GLY A 98 16.21 -14.36 -7.60
CA GLY A 98 16.14 -15.76 -7.16
C GLY A 98 15.92 -15.96 -5.66
N ASP A 99 15.96 -14.89 -4.86
CA ASP A 99 15.64 -14.93 -3.43
C ASP A 99 14.12 -14.88 -3.19
N SER A 100 13.67 -15.44 -2.06
CA SER A 100 12.26 -15.39 -1.63
C SER A 100 12.12 -14.80 -0.24
N ILE A 101 11.16 -13.90 -0.07
CA ILE A 101 10.80 -13.29 1.21
C ILE A 101 9.55 -13.97 1.73
N HIS A 102 9.64 -14.59 2.91
CA HIS A 102 8.52 -15.24 3.58
C HIS A 102 7.99 -14.39 4.74
N PHE A 103 6.68 -14.40 4.90
CA PHE A 103 5.99 -13.73 6.00
C PHE A 103 5.81 -14.68 7.18
N SER A 104 5.85 -14.15 8.40
CA SER A 104 5.52 -14.93 9.60
C SER A 104 4.02 -15.20 9.71
N PRO A 105 3.56 -16.26 10.41
CA PRO A 105 2.14 -16.57 10.54
C PRO A 105 1.25 -15.41 11.04
N PRO A 106 1.67 -14.57 12.01
CA PRO A 106 0.91 -13.37 12.39
C PRO A 106 0.72 -12.38 11.23
N ILE A 107 1.74 -12.21 10.37
CA ILE A 107 1.64 -11.35 9.19
C ILE A 107 0.78 -11.99 8.11
N GLU A 108 0.86 -13.30 7.91
CA GLU A 108 -0.03 -14.00 6.98
C GLU A 108 -1.51 -13.79 7.35
N GLN A 109 -1.82 -13.82 8.64
CA GLN A 109 -3.14 -13.53 9.17
C GLN A 109 -3.54 -12.08 8.85
N LEU A 110 -2.69 -11.09 9.17
CA LEU A 110 -2.94 -9.69 8.83
C LEU A 110 -3.21 -9.50 7.33
N MET A 111 -2.40 -10.13 6.47
CA MET A 111 -2.58 -10.08 5.01
C MET A 111 -3.94 -10.64 4.59
N ASN A 112 -4.43 -11.70 5.24
CA ASN A 112 -5.77 -12.24 4.98
C ASN A 112 -6.86 -11.26 5.42
N GLU A 113 -6.71 -10.64 6.59
CA GLU A 113 -7.67 -9.66 7.11
C GLU A 113 -7.77 -8.43 6.20
N VAL A 114 -6.64 -7.86 5.78
CA VAL A 114 -6.59 -6.73 4.84
C VAL A 114 -7.21 -7.11 3.48
N ARG A 115 -6.95 -8.34 3.01
CA ARG A 115 -7.54 -8.84 1.77
C ARG A 115 -9.07 -8.99 1.89
N GLU A 116 -9.58 -9.58 2.98
CA GLU A 116 -11.02 -9.69 3.19
C GLU A 116 -11.68 -8.32 3.30
N LEU A 117 -11.01 -7.36 3.94
CA LEU A 117 -11.45 -5.97 3.99
C LEU A 117 -11.53 -5.33 2.60
N TYR A 118 -10.52 -5.54 1.74
CA TYR A 118 -10.55 -5.10 0.34
C TYR A 118 -11.73 -5.73 -0.43
N HIS A 119 -11.98 -7.02 -0.23
CA HIS A 119 -13.12 -7.71 -0.85
C HIS A 119 -14.46 -7.15 -0.36
N ALA A 120 -14.60 -6.91 0.95
CA ALA A 120 -15.80 -6.30 1.52
C ALA A 120 -16.06 -4.91 0.92
N ALA A 121 -15.01 -4.09 0.80
CA ALA A 121 -15.07 -2.75 0.23
C ALA A 121 -15.40 -2.75 -1.27
N PHE A 122 -14.56 -3.36 -2.09
CA PHE A 122 -14.58 -3.12 -3.54
C PHE A 122 -15.18 -4.25 -4.38
N LYS A 123 -15.59 -5.37 -3.76
CA LYS A 123 -16.23 -6.50 -4.46
C LYS A 123 -17.63 -6.77 -3.97
N LYS A 124 -17.85 -6.68 -2.65
CA LYS A 124 -19.15 -6.92 -2.02
C LYS A 124 -19.92 -5.63 -1.72
N HIS A 125 -19.25 -4.48 -1.78
CA HIS A 125 -19.81 -3.16 -1.49
C HIS A 125 -20.53 -3.09 -0.13
N ILE A 126 -19.92 -3.69 0.89
CA ILE A 126 -20.43 -3.65 2.26
C ILE A 126 -20.31 -2.22 2.80
N GLU A 127 -21.39 -1.73 3.40
CA GLU A 127 -21.44 -0.38 3.96
C GLU A 127 -20.32 -0.16 4.99
N GLY A 128 -19.61 0.96 4.86
CA GLY A 128 -18.51 1.32 5.75
C GLY A 128 -17.19 0.58 5.51
N ALA A 129 -17.15 -0.49 4.70
CA ALA A 129 -15.92 -1.26 4.46
C ALA A 129 -14.87 -0.47 3.67
N GLU A 130 -15.27 0.40 2.73
CA GLU A 130 -14.32 1.28 2.03
C GLU A 130 -13.62 2.23 2.99
N ARG A 131 -14.38 2.87 3.89
CA ARG A 131 -13.83 3.75 4.93
C ARG A 131 -12.82 3.00 5.80
N GLU A 132 -13.17 1.78 6.23
CA GLU A 132 -12.29 0.96 7.05
C GLU A 132 -11.02 0.52 6.29
N TYR A 133 -11.15 0.17 5.01
CA TYR A 133 -10.01 -0.14 4.14
C TYR A 133 -9.05 1.04 4.01
N TYR A 134 -9.58 2.24 3.75
CA TYR A 134 -8.74 3.43 3.62
C TYR A 134 -8.09 3.85 4.94
N ALA A 135 -8.75 3.64 6.09
CA ALA A 135 -8.14 3.84 7.39
C ALA A 135 -6.94 2.90 7.61
N SER A 136 -7.12 1.60 7.33
CA SER A 136 -6.05 0.59 7.41
C SER A 136 -4.90 0.90 6.43
N SER A 137 -5.22 1.25 5.18
CA SER A 137 -4.24 1.64 4.17
C SER A 137 -3.43 2.87 4.58
N ALA A 138 -4.08 3.90 5.14
CA ALA A 138 -3.38 5.09 5.62
C ALA A 138 -2.42 4.75 6.77
N ALA A 139 -2.87 3.94 7.73
CA ALA A 139 -2.05 3.50 8.85
C ALA A 139 -0.78 2.74 8.40
N GLN A 140 -0.89 1.89 7.37
CA GLN A 140 0.27 1.21 6.79
C GLN A 140 1.35 2.18 6.33
N PHE A 141 1.00 3.22 5.55
CA PHE A 141 1.97 4.21 5.10
C PHE A 141 2.62 4.98 6.27
N LEU A 142 1.83 5.31 7.29
CA LEU A 142 2.31 6.03 8.47
C LEU A 142 3.26 5.19 9.31
N VAL A 143 2.96 3.91 9.54
CA VAL A 143 3.77 2.99 10.37
C VAL A 143 5.04 2.55 9.63
N TYR A 144 4.95 2.21 8.35
CA TYR A 144 6.14 1.87 7.57
C TYR A 144 7.10 3.06 7.53
N GLY A 145 6.54 4.26 7.34
CA GLY A 145 7.27 5.50 7.37
C GLY A 145 8.23 5.66 6.19
N ARG A 146 8.91 6.80 6.18
CA ARG A 146 9.74 7.24 5.05
C ARG A 146 10.85 6.23 4.71
N GLN A 147 11.66 5.86 5.69
CA GLN A 147 12.85 5.03 5.48
C GLN A 147 12.50 3.66 4.89
N ARG A 148 11.47 2.99 5.40
CA ARG A 148 11.08 1.65 4.91
C ARG A 148 10.49 1.73 3.52
N LEU A 149 9.61 2.70 3.27
CA LEU A 149 8.98 2.86 1.96
C LEU A 149 9.98 3.29 0.89
N GLU A 150 10.96 4.13 1.21
CA GLU A 150 12.04 4.50 0.29
C GLU A 150 12.95 3.29 -0.02
N SER A 151 13.34 2.52 1.00
CA SER A 151 14.11 1.27 0.82
C SER A 151 13.34 0.25 -0.02
N ALA A 152 12.05 0.04 0.29
CA ALA A 152 11.16 -0.82 -0.48
C ALA A 152 11.03 -0.37 -1.93
N THR A 153 10.90 0.94 -2.18
CA THR A 153 10.82 1.50 -3.54
C THR A 153 12.08 1.22 -4.34
N GLN A 154 13.26 1.30 -3.71
CA GLN A 154 14.53 0.96 -4.36
C GLN A 154 14.58 -0.52 -4.74
N VAL A 155 14.19 -1.43 -3.84
CA VAL A 155 14.13 -2.86 -4.13
C VAL A 155 13.14 -3.14 -5.26
N VAL A 156 11.94 -2.54 -5.23
CA VAL A 156 10.94 -2.74 -6.29
C VAL A 156 11.46 -2.23 -7.64
N ALA A 157 12.14 -1.08 -7.67
CA ALA A 157 12.74 -0.58 -8.90
C ALA A 157 13.83 -1.53 -9.42
N GLN A 158 14.72 -2.01 -8.56
CA GLN A 158 15.79 -2.91 -8.95
C GLN A 158 15.26 -4.27 -9.47
N GLU A 159 14.29 -4.85 -8.75
CA GLU A 159 13.86 -6.22 -8.98
C GLU A 159 12.71 -6.31 -10.00
N PHE A 160 11.84 -5.30 -10.10
CA PHE A 160 10.58 -5.37 -10.84
C PHE A 160 10.40 -4.28 -11.91
N GLU A 161 11.45 -3.53 -12.29
CA GLU A 161 11.36 -2.57 -13.40
C GLU A 161 10.93 -3.23 -14.71
N SER A 162 11.42 -4.43 -15.01
CA SER A 162 11.02 -5.18 -16.22
C SER A 162 9.53 -5.52 -16.24
N LEU A 163 8.91 -5.68 -15.06
CA LEU A 163 7.49 -5.96 -14.90
C LEU A 163 6.65 -4.69 -15.04
N PHE A 164 7.01 -3.62 -14.34
CA PHE A 164 6.17 -2.41 -14.23
C PHE A 164 6.53 -1.29 -15.20
N THR A 165 7.75 -1.24 -15.71
CA THR A 165 8.40 -0.10 -16.39
C THR A 165 8.71 1.08 -15.45
N PRO A 166 9.71 1.92 -15.80
CA PRO A 166 10.04 3.13 -15.02
C PRO A 166 8.86 4.07 -14.79
N TYR A 167 7.93 4.16 -15.75
CA TYR A 167 6.77 5.05 -15.64
C TYR A 167 5.84 4.64 -14.50
N TYR A 168 5.49 3.36 -14.37
CA TYR A 168 4.57 2.95 -13.31
C TYR A 168 5.22 2.86 -11.94
N LEU A 169 6.52 2.56 -11.88
CA LEU A 169 7.31 2.72 -10.64
C LEU A 169 7.21 4.16 -10.13
N GLU A 170 7.35 5.14 -11.03
CA GLU A 170 7.18 6.56 -10.71
C GLU A 170 5.76 6.90 -10.26
N GLN A 171 4.73 6.35 -10.92
CA GLN A 171 3.34 6.54 -10.49
C GLN A 171 3.09 5.97 -9.08
N GLY A 172 3.66 4.81 -8.77
CA GLY A 172 3.60 4.21 -7.43
C GLY A 172 4.23 5.12 -6.38
N ARG A 173 5.43 5.65 -6.66
CA ARG A 173 6.10 6.62 -5.79
C ARG A 173 5.26 7.88 -5.57
N ASN A 174 4.68 8.43 -6.63
CA ASN A 174 3.85 9.63 -6.57
C ASN A 174 2.55 9.42 -5.79
N TYR A 175 1.99 8.21 -5.83
CA TYR A 175 0.85 7.85 -4.98
C TYR A 175 1.23 7.83 -3.48
N ILE A 176 2.42 7.34 -3.15
CA ILE A 176 2.90 7.21 -1.76
C ILE A 176 3.34 8.56 -1.18
N ALA A 177 3.91 9.45 -2.00
CA ALA A 177 4.54 10.68 -1.54
C ALA A 177 3.67 11.57 -0.62
N PRO A 178 2.36 11.82 -0.90
CA PRO A 178 1.51 12.62 -0.02
C PRO A 178 1.38 12.05 1.40
N TYR A 179 1.39 10.72 1.54
CA TYR A 179 1.35 10.06 2.85
C TYR A 179 2.64 10.30 3.63
N LEU A 180 3.80 10.24 2.96
CA LEU A 180 5.10 10.51 3.57
C LEU A 180 5.28 11.98 3.97
N GLU A 181 4.70 12.90 3.21
CA GLU A 181 4.69 14.34 3.55
C GLU A 181 3.79 14.66 4.76
N ALA A 182 2.84 13.78 5.05
CA ALA A 182 1.97 13.84 6.23
C ALA A 182 2.64 13.26 7.49
N ILE A 183 3.86 12.73 7.41
CA ILE A 183 4.61 12.29 8.59
C ILE A 183 5.44 13.48 9.10
N LEU A 184 5.25 13.87 10.36
CA LEU A 184 6.06 14.92 10.96
C LEU A 184 7.50 14.43 11.16
N PRO A 185 8.52 15.29 10.96
CA PRO A 185 9.90 14.95 11.31
C PRO A 185 9.97 14.57 12.79
N GLU A 186 10.82 13.61 13.15
CA GLU A 186 11.18 13.43 14.55
C GLU A 186 11.88 14.71 15.03
N GLU A 187 11.37 15.33 16.10
CA GLU A 187 12.06 16.45 16.74
C GLU A 187 13.46 15.96 17.13
N SER A 188 14.48 16.68 16.66
CA SER A 188 15.90 16.35 16.85
C SER A 188 16.38 16.64 18.25
#